data_AF-A0A2V5V8F1-F1
#
_entry.id   AF-A0A2V5V8F1-F1
#
_cell.length_a   1.000
_cell.length_b   1.000
_cell.length_c   1.000
_cell.angle_alpha   90.00
_cell.angle_beta   90.00
_cell.angle_gamma   90.00
#
_symmetry.space_group_name_H-M   'P 1'
#
loop_
_entity.id
_entity.type
_entity.pdbx_description
1 polymer ?
#
loop_
_entity_poly.entity_id
_entity_poly.type
_entity_poly.pdbx_seq_one_letter_code
_entity_poly.pdbx_strand_id
1 'polypeptide(L)'
;MTWLPLQQIPDQTADLTRRNDAVLRDEMMKESMRFCLATATIFTALSLSAGGAQSNEADASTPQQVFDGMRQSFKADKAKGVHARYQWELSGPNGGEWWIDVNDGTYKMGKGKIENPSVTFITSDNDWVAMSNGKLKGTWAYMTGRLKVHGSQAIARKLDEIFP
;
A
#
# COMPACT_ATOMS: atom_id res chain seq x y z
N MET A 1 -50.51 -36.02 46.29
CA MET A 1 -49.96 -34.98 45.40
C MET A 1 -48.50 -34.71 45.77
N THR A 2 -47.55 -35.24 45.01
CA THR A 2 -46.15 -34.80 45.07
C THR A 2 -45.71 -34.48 43.65
N TRP A 3 -45.57 -33.18 43.39
CA TRP A 3 -45.20 -32.57 42.12
C TRP A 3 -43.70 -32.81 41.89
N LEU A 4 -43.31 -33.40 40.75
CA LEU A 4 -41.90 -33.58 40.38
C LEU A 4 -41.36 -32.27 39.77
N PRO A 5 -40.15 -31.80 40.14
CA PRO A 5 -39.57 -30.61 39.53
C PRO A 5 -39.08 -30.89 38.10
N LEU A 6 -39.38 -29.97 37.17
CA LEU A 6 -38.83 -29.93 35.82
C LEU A 6 -37.29 -29.82 35.91
N GLN A 7 -36.57 -30.81 35.42
CA GLN A 7 -35.13 -30.69 35.19
C GLN A 7 -34.87 -29.95 33.87
N GLN A 8 -34.02 -28.92 33.93
CA GLN A 8 -33.52 -28.19 32.77
C GLN A 8 -32.73 -29.11 31.84
N ILE A 9 -33.16 -29.20 30.58
CA ILE A 9 -32.41 -29.83 29.50
C ILE A 9 -31.27 -28.87 29.08
N PRO A 10 -30.00 -29.25 29.14
CA PRO A 10 -28.90 -28.38 28.71
C PRO A 10 -28.92 -28.19 27.18
N ASP A 11 -28.85 -26.94 26.71
CA ASP A 11 -28.80 -26.58 25.29
C ASP A 11 -27.57 -27.19 24.61
N GLN A 12 -27.79 -28.29 23.88
CA GLN A 12 -26.75 -29.02 23.14
C GLN A 12 -26.34 -28.30 21.83
N THR A 13 -27.11 -27.29 21.41
CA THR A 13 -26.97 -26.62 20.12
C THR A 13 -25.72 -25.73 20.05
N ALA A 14 -25.39 -25.05 21.16
CA ALA A 14 -24.20 -24.22 21.27
C ALA A 14 -22.89 -25.04 21.31
N ASP A 15 -22.93 -26.25 21.87
CA ASP A 15 -21.76 -27.11 22.02
C ASP A 15 -21.37 -27.79 20.69
N LEU A 16 -22.35 -28.21 19.88
CA LEU A 16 -22.10 -28.80 18.57
C LEU A 16 -21.48 -27.80 17.58
N THR A 17 -21.96 -26.56 17.59
CA THR A 17 -21.40 -25.49 16.73
C THR A 17 -19.94 -25.20 17.09
N ARG A 18 -19.63 -25.10 18.39
CA ARG A 18 -18.27 -24.84 18.88
C ARG A 18 -17.30 -25.97 18.54
N ARG A 19 -17.74 -27.23 18.61
CA ARG A 19 -16.93 -28.39 18.26
C ARG A 19 -16.63 -28.43 16.76
N ASN A 20 -17.62 -28.18 15.91
CA ASN A 20 -17.42 -28.14 14.47
C ASN A 20 -16.46 -27.01 14.04
N ASP A 21 -16.58 -25.83 14.65
CA ASP A 21 -15.70 -24.69 14.38
C ASP A 21 -14.23 -24.95 14.78
N ALA A 22 -13.99 -25.77 15.80
CA ALA A 22 -12.64 -26.13 16.23
C ALA A 22 -12.02 -27.18 15.29
N VAL A 23 -12.82 -28.15 14.84
CA VAL A 23 -12.38 -29.18 13.88
C VAL A 23 -12.05 -28.54 12.52
N LEU A 24 -12.90 -27.64 12.01
CA LEU A 24 -12.65 -26.93 10.75
C LEU A 24 -11.38 -26.08 10.82
N ARG A 25 -11.08 -25.45 11.96
CA ARG A 25 -9.82 -24.71 12.14
C ARG A 25 -8.60 -25.64 12.16
N ASP A 26 -8.69 -26.82 12.77
CA ASP A 26 -7.60 -27.81 12.75
C ASP A 26 -7.37 -28.39 11.35
N GLU A 27 -8.46 -28.66 10.61
CA GLU A 27 -8.42 -29.14 9.22
C GLU A 27 -7.81 -28.09 8.28
N MET A 28 -8.25 -26.82 8.39
CA MET A 28 -7.72 -25.72 7.59
C MET A 28 -6.24 -25.40 7.88
N MET A 29 -5.79 -25.59 9.14
CA MET A 29 -4.37 -25.44 9.47
C MET A 29 -3.51 -26.58 8.94
N LYS A 30 -4.04 -27.82 8.86
CA LYS A 30 -3.33 -28.95 8.24
C LYS A 30 -3.25 -28.86 6.72
N GLU A 31 -4.25 -28.30 6.05
CA GLU A 31 -4.19 -28.04 4.60
C GLU A 31 -3.19 -26.93 4.24
N SER A 32 -3.12 -25.86 5.03
CA SER A 32 -2.14 -24.78 4.84
C SER A 32 -0.69 -25.26 5.05
N MET A 33 -0.46 -26.17 6.00
CA MET A 33 0.88 -26.72 6.28
C MET A 33 1.33 -27.75 5.23
N ARG A 34 0.39 -28.44 4.58
CA ARG A 34 0.66 -29.39 3.48
C ARG A 34 1.00 -28.71 2.17
N PHE A 35 0.58 -27.47 1.96
CA PHE A 35 0.95 -26.67 0.78
C PHE A 35 2.43 -26.25 0.78
N CYS A 36 3.09 -26.22 1.95
CA CYS A 36 4.48 -25.76 2.06
C CYS A 36 5.54 -26.85 1.94
N LEU A 37 5.18 -28.15 1.90
CA LEU A 37 6.18 -29.24 1.98
C LEU A 37 6.23 -30.21 0.79
N ALA A 38 5.51 -29.96 -0.31
CA ALA A 38 5.44 -30.89 -1.45
C ALA A 38 5.73 -30.24 -2.84
N THR A 39 6.66 -29.29 -2.93
CA THR A 39 7.15 -28.75 -4.22
C THR A 39 8.67 -28.80 -4.37
N ALA A 40 9.31 -29.81 -3.78
CA ALA A 40 10.68 -30.17 -4.08
C ALA A 40 10.70 -31.43 -4.96
N THR A 41 10.52 -31.28 -6.28
CA THR A 41 11.18 -32.08 -7.34
C THR A 41 10.65 -31.72 -8.75
N ILE A 42 11.58 -31.25 -9.60
CA ILE A 42 11.60 -31.35 -11.08
C ILE A 42 10.71 -30.37 -11.87
N PHE A 43 11.29 -29.21 -12.22
CA PHE A 43 11.19 -28.67 -13.58
C PHE A 43 12.56 -28.08 -13.95
N THR A 44 13.35 -28.87 -14.66
CA THR A 44 14.56 -28.40 -15.32
C THR A 44 14.16 -27.73 -16.62
N ALA A 45 14.80 -26.60 -16.89
CA ALA A 45 15.01 -25.94 -18.19
C ALA A 45 14.13 -24.73 -18.54
N LEU A 46 14.84 -23.61 -18.71
CA LEU A 46 14.49 -22.37 -19.40
C LEU A 46 13.44 -21.44 -18.76
N SER A 47 13.95 -20.44 -18.03
CA SER A 47 13.66 -19.03 -18.35
C SER A 47 14.74 -18.10 -17.80
N LEU A 48 15.55 -17.53 -18.69
CA LEU A 48 16.17 -16.23 -18.48
C LEU A 48 15.04 -15.19 -18.31
N SER A 49 15.00 -14.50 -17.17
CA SER A 49 14.70 -13.07 -17.13
C SER A 49 14.88 -12.54 -15.71
N ALA A 50 15.68 -11.49 -15.61
CA ALA A 50 15.77 -10.61 -14.46
C ALA A 50 14.39 -10.18 -13.96
N GLY A 51 14.22 -10.08 -12.64
CA GLY A 51 12.97 -9.64 -12.05
C GLY A 51 13.07 -9.39 -10.56
N GLY A 52 13.62 -8.23 -10.21
CA GLY A 52 13.34 -7.54 -8.94
C GLY A 52 14.01 -8.13 -7.71
N ALA A 53 15.16 -7.59 -7.34
CA ALA A 53 15.44 -7.38 -5.93
C ALA A 53 14.29 -6.52 -5.38
N GLN A 54 13.34 -7.13 -4.66
CA GLN A 54 12.47 -6.39 -3.77
C GLN A 54 13.39 -5.74 -2.74
N SER A 55 13.59 -4.42 -2.85
CA SER A 55 14.24 -3.67 -1.79
C SER A 55 13.40 -3.83 -0.52
N ASN A 56 13.97 -4.49 0.48
CA ASN A 56 13.49 -4.41 1.85
C ASN A 56 13.81 -3.01 2.38
N GLU A 57 13.08 -2.00 1.91
CA GLU A 57 12.91 -0.75 2.64
C GLU A 57 11.67 -0.92 3.52
N ALA A 58 11.85 -0.74 4.83
CA ALA A 58 10.77 -0.85 5.79
C ALA A 58 9.60 0.08 5.37
N ASP A 59 8.39 -0.45 5.36
CA ASP A 59 7.16 0.30 5.02
C ASP A 59 7.14 1.65 5.75
N ALA A 60 6.98 2.74 5.00
CA ALA A 60 6.80 4.05 5.62
C ALA A 60 5.49 4.05 6.41
N SER A 61 5.47 4.65 7.59
CA SER A 61 4.29 4.75 8.45
C SER A 61 3.69 6.17 8.47
N THR A 62 4.39 7.16 7.93
CA THR A 62 3.95 8.57 7.88
C THR A 62 4.30 9.21 6.55
N PRO A 63 3.59 10.28 6.12
CA PRO A 63 3.97 11.01 4.90
C PRO A 63 5.38 11.55 4.94
N GLN A 64 5.86 12.00 6.10
CA GLN A 64 7.23 12.49 6.25
C GLN A 64 8.25 11.41 5.85
N GLN A 65 8.09 10.18 6.33
CA GLN A 65 8.98 9.07 5.98
C GLN A 65 8.91 8.72 4.50
N VAL A 66 7.74 8.82 3.87
CA VAL A 66 7.60 8.65 2.41
C VAL A 66 8.46 9.69 1.68
N PHE A 67 8.33 10.97 2.00
CA PHE A 67 9.12 12.03 1.34
C PHE A 67 10.62 11.88 1.64
N ASP A 68 10.98 11.42 2.83
CA ASP A 68 12.37 11.09 3.18
C ASP A 68 12.93 9.96 2.31
N GLY A 69 12.14 8.91 2.05
CA GLY A 69 12.47 7.83 1.12
C GLY A 69 12.57 8.28 -0.34
N MET A 70 11.63 9.10 -0.81
CA MET A 70 11.66 9.64 -2.19
C MET A 70 12.97 10.38 -2.50
N ARG A 71 13.58 11.07 -1.53
CA ARG A 71 14.88 11.74 -1.76
C ARG A 71 15.98 10.78 -2.19
N GLN A 72 15.92 9.52 -1.72
CA GLN A 72 16.91 8.49 -2.03
C GLN A 72 16.60 7.78 -3.35
N SER A 73 15.35 7.80 -3.83
CA SER A 73 14.95 7.09 -5.06
C SER A 73 15.13 7.90 -6.35
N PHE A 74 15.50 9.18 -6.25
CA PHE A 74 15.63 10.09 -7.40
C PHE A 74 16.49 9.54 -8.55
N LYS A 75 15.94 9.54 -9.76
CA LYS A 75 16.61 9.14 -11.01
C LYS A 75 16.90 10.36 -11.87
N ALA A 76 18.11 10.91 -11.74
CA ALA A 76 18.56 12.08 -12.48
C ALA A 76 18.40 11.95 -14.01
N ASP A 77 18.70 10.78 -14.57
CA ASP A 77 18.56 10.54 -16.01
C ASP A 77 17.10 10.60 -16.51
N LYS A 78 16.14 10.30 -15.66
CA LYS A 78 14.69 10.41 -15.97
C LYS A 78 14.16 11.83 -15.77
N ALA A 79 14.88 12.66 -15.03
CA ALA A 79 14.54 14.06 -14.79
C ALA A 79 15.12 15.05 -15.81
N LYS A 80 16.02 14.62 -16.71
CA LYS A 80 16.59 15.48 -17.77
C LYS A 80 15.50 16.00 -18.70
N GLY A 81 15.52 17.30 -18.98
CA GLY A 81 14.50 18.00 -19.78
C GLY A 81 13.13 18.14 -19.11
N VAL A 82 12.98 17.73 -17.84
CA VAL A 82 11.74 17.91 -17.07
C VAL A 82 11.81 19.20 -16.27
N HIS A 83 10.79 20.04 -16.45
CA HIS A 83 10.56 21.26 -15.68
C HIS A 83 9.16 21.20 -15.07
N ALA A 84 9.07 20.77 -13.82
CA ALA A 84 7.79 20.48 -13.20
C ALA A 84 7.81 20.76 -11.70
N ARG A 85 6.75 21.42 -11.22
CA ARG A 85 6.50 21.66 -9.80
C ARG A 85 5.34 20.80 -9.34
N TYR A 86 5.60 19.90 -8.41
CA TYR A 86 4.61 19.01 -7.82
C TYR A 86 4.29 19.51 -6.41
N GLN A 87 2.99 19.59 -6.09
CA GLN A 87 2.48 19.94 -4.77
C GLN A 87 1.67 18.75 -4.21
N TRP A 88 1.80 18.52 -2.92
CA TRP A 88 0.93 17.63 -2.15
C TRP A 88 0.18 18.42 -1.09
N GLU A 89 -1.11 18.18 -0.99
CA GLU A 89 -1.97 18.65 0.09
C GLU A 89 -2.59 17.41 0.75
N LEU A 90 -2.00 16.98 1.87
CA LEU A 90 -2.40 15.77 2.57
C LEU A 90 -3.24 16.15 3.78
N SER A 91 -4.45 15.64 3.85
CA SER A 91 -5.33 15.74 5.01
C SER A 91 -5.01 14.68 6.06
N GLY A 92 -5.46 14.86 7.31
CA GLY A 92 -5.28 13.89 8.39
C GLY A 92 -4.29 14.33 9.47
N PRO A 93 -4.16 13.55 10.55
CA PRO A 93 -3.36 13.93 11.73
C PRO A 93 -1.86 14.04 11.44
N ASN A 94 -1.33 13.25 10.50
CA ASN A 94 0.05 13.34 10.03
C ASN A 94 0.13 14.02 8.64
N GLY A 95 -0.96 14.66 8.22
CA GLY A 95 -1.06 15.41 6.99
C GLY A 95 -0.23 16.70 7.02
N GLY A 96 -0.36 17.47 5.94
CA GLY A 96 0.41 18.67 5.71
C GLY A 96 0.66 18.89 4.24
N GLU A 97 1.63 19.74 3.94
CA GLU A 97 1.91 20.19 2.59
C GLU A 97 3.37 19.95 2.27
N TRP A 98 3.62 19.45 1.07
CA TRP A 98 4.97 19.19 0.56
C TRP A 98 5.04 19.57 -0.91
N TRP A 99 6.25 19.87 -1.37
CA TRP A 99 6.49 20.18 -2.77
C TRP A 99 7.80 19.57 -3.26
N ILE A 100 7.84 19.31 -4.57
CA ILE A 100 9.05 18.95 -5.32
C ILE A 100 9.12 19.85 -6.55
N ASP A 101 10.25 20.53 -6.74
CA ASP A 101 10.57 21.28 -7.95
C ASP A 101 11.66 20.52 -8.71
N VAL A 102 11.31 19.94 -9.86
CA VAL A 102 12.24 19.26 -10.76
C VAL A 102 12.64 20.22 -11.86
N ASN A 103 13.95 20.36 -12.06
CA ASN A 103 14.52 21.22 -13.08
C ASN A 103 15.73 20.55 -13.73
N ASP A 104 15.53 20.00 -14.92
CA ASP A 104 16.57 19.45 -15.81
C ASP A 104 17.60 18.55 -15.11
N GLY A 105 17.16 17.38 -14.65
CA GLY A 105 18.04 16.40 -14.02
C GLY A 105 18.38 16.69 -12.55
N THR A 106 17.90 17.81 -12.01
CA THR A 106 18.02 18.16 -10.59
C THR A 106 16.66 18.35 -9.93
N TYR A 107 16.61 18.30 -8.60
CA TYR A 107 15.38 18.57 -7.86
C TYR A 107 15.64 19.33 -6.55
N LYS A 108 14.60 20.01 -6.08
CA LYS A 108 14.47 20.53 -4.72
C LYS A 108 13.17 20.00 -4.13
N MET A 109 13.13 19.79 -2.83
CA MET A 109 11.94 19.32 -2.12
C MET A 109 11.85 20.01 -0.76
N GLY A 110 10.62 20.33 -0.33
CA GLY A 110 10.39 20.95 0.96
C GLY A 110 8.98 20.73 1.50
N LYS A 111 8.75 21.26 2.71
CA LYS A 111 7.42 21.37 3.32
C LYS A 111 6.75 22.69 2.92
N GLY A 112 5.43 22.73 3.04
CA GLY A 112 4.59 23.89 2.73
C GLY A 112 4.10 23.91 1.29
N LYS A 113 3.73 25.11 0.82
CA LYS A 113 3.28 25.32 -0.55
C LYS A 113 4.39 25.83 -1.45
N ILE A 114 4.37 25.42 -2.71
CA ILE A 114 5.10 26.04 -3.79
C ILE A 114 4.17 26.90 -4.66
N GLU A 115 4.68 28.00 -5.18
CA GLU A 115 3.95 28.84 -6.11
C GLU A 115 3.89 28.20 -7.51
N ASN A 116 2.72 28.35 -8.14
CA ASN A 116 2.43 27.88 -9.50
C ASN A 116 2.78 26.39 -9.72
N PRO A 117 2.17 25.46 -8.96
CA PRO A 117 2.39 24.04 -9.17
C PRO A 117 1.90 23.61 -10.56
N SER A 118 2.69 22.79 -11.23
CA SER A 118 2.30 22.12 -12.48
C SER A 118 1.28 21.02 -12.22
N VAL A 119 1.40 20.36 -11.07
CA VAL A 119 0.49 19.31 -10.61
C VAL A 119 0.29 19.43 -9.09
N THR A 120 -0.95 19.27 -8.64
CA THR A 120 -1.30 19.18 -7.22
C THR A 120 -2.02 17.88 -6.92
N PHE A 121 -1.48 17.12 -5.96
CA PHE A 121 -2.04 15.89 -5.43
C PHE A 121 -2.75 16.17 -4.11
N ILE A 122 -4.04 15.82 -4.02
CA ILE A 122 -4.85 16.02 -2.82
C ILE A 122 -5.38 14.66 -2.36
N THR A 123 -5.03 14.24 -1.15
CA THR A 123 -5.46 12.96 -0.58
C THR A 123 -5.35 12.97 0.96
N SER A 124 -5.55 11.83 1.63
CA SER A 124 -5.27 11.68 3.06
C SER A 124 -3.84 11.19 3.30
N ASP A 125 -3.30 11.47 4.48
CA ASP A 125 -2.02 10.97 4.95
C ASP A 125 -1.93 9.44 4.85
N ASN A 126 -2.97 8.74 5.29
CA ASN A 126 -3.07 7.28 5.23
C ASN A 126 -3.07 6.75 3.79
N ASP A 127 -3.83 7.38 2.88
CA ASP A 127 -3.90 6.94 1.49
C ASP A 127 -2.60 7.20 0.76
N TRP A 128 -1.94 8.33 1.03
CA TRP A 128 -0.60 8.63 0.51
C TRP A 128 0.41 7.56 0.94
N VAL A 129 0.48 7.26 2.24
CA VAL A 129 1.37 6.21 2.78
C VAL A 129 1.04 4.84 2.18
N ALA A 130 -0.24 4.48 2.08
CA ALA A 130 -0.66 3.22 1.47
C ALA A 130 -0.28 3.13 -0.01
N MET A 131 -0.37 4.23 -0.77
CA MET A 131 0.06 4.28 -2.16
C MET A 131 1.56 4.13 -2.31
N SER A 132 2.34 4.83 -1.49
CA SER A 132 3.81 4.76 -1.53
C SER A 132 4.36 3.40 -1.13
N ASN A 133 3.68 2.69 -0.22
CA ASN A 133 4.02 1.31 0.13
C ASN A 133 3.42 0.28 -0.86
N GLY A 134 2.77 0.71 -1.94
CA GLY A 134 2.14 -0.17 -2.94
C GLY A 134 0.89 -0.92 -2.48
N LYS A 135 0.40 -0.65 -1.25
CA LYS A 135 -0.80 -1.26 -0.64
C LYS A 135 -2.10 -0.70 -1.23
N LEU A 136 -2.06 0.52 -1.78
CA LEU A 136 -3.15 1.14 -2.54
C LEU A 136 -2.63 1.50 -3.93
N LYS A 137 -3.33 1.08 -5.00
CA LYS A 137 -2.94 1.49 -6.36
C LYS A 137 -3.39 2.92 -6.63
N GLY A 138 -2.47 3.78 -7.07
CA GLY A 138 -2.76 5.20 -7.38
C GLY A 138 -3.89 5.39 -8.39
N THR A 139 -3.96 4.55 -9.43
CA THR A 139 -5.06 4.56 -10.41
C THR A 139 -6.42 4.33 -9.76
N TRP A 140 -6.51 3.38 -8.82
CA TRP A 140 -7.75 3.10 -8.09
C TRP A 140 -8.12 4.23 -7.14
N ALA A 141 -7.14 4.78 -6.40
CA ALA A 141 -7.36 5.94 -5.54
C ALA A 141 -7.87 7.15 -6.35
N TYR A 142 -7.35 7.36 -7.55
CA TYR A 142 -7.80 8.43 -8.45
C TYR A 142 -9.24 8.20 -8.93
N MET A 143 -9.54 7.00 -9.45
CA MET A 143 -10.88 6.66 -9.94
C MET A 143 -11.96 6.74 -8.86
N THR A 144 -11.60 6.41 -7.62
CA THR A 144 -12.52 6.48 -6.46
C THR A 144 -12.60 7.88 -5.83
N GLY A 145 -11.83 8.84 -6.32
CA GLY A 145 -11.78 10.21 -5.80
C GLY A 145 -11.03 10.39 -4.47
N ARG A 146 -10.39 9.32 -3.98
CA ARG A 146 -9.51 9.33 -2.79
C ARG A 146 -8.20 10.07 -3.03
N LEU A 147 -7.73 10.03 -4.28
CA LEU A 147 -6.67 10.88 -4.79
C LEU A 147 -7.28 11.83 -5.82
N LYS A 148 -7.13 13.13 -5.61
CA LYS A 148 -7.44 14.14 -6.63
C LYS A 148 -6.13 14.65 -7.21
N VAL A 149 -6.08 14.76 -8.53
CA VAL A 149 -4.93 15.29 -9.26
C VAL A 149 -5.40 16.49 -10.07
N HIS A 150 -4.85 17.65 -9.78
CA HIS A 150 -5.03 18.87 -10.56
C HIS A 150 -3.79 19.13 -11.41
N GLY A 151 -3.97 19.64 -12.62
CA GLY A 151 -2.86 19.92 -13.55
C GLY A 151 -2.70 18.84 -14.63
N SER A 152 -1.51 18.78 -15.24
CA SER A 152 -1.25 17.87 -16.36
C SER A 152 -0.99 16.45 -15.90
N GLN A 153 -1.86 15.51 -16.32
CA GLN A 153 -1.68 14.07 -16.06
C GLN A 153 -0.39 13.51 -16.70
N ALA A 154 0.06 14.10 -17.81
CA ALA A 154 1.32 13.70 -18.43
C ALA A 154 2.52 14.04 -17.52
N ILE A 155 2.48 15.22 -16.87
CA ILE A 155 3.49 15.62 -15.89
C ILE A 155 3.38 14.75 -14.63
N ALA A 156 2.16 14.47 -14.15
CA ALA A 156 1.96 13.61 -12.99
C ALA A 156 2.61 12.22 -13.17
N ARG A 157 2.49 11.60 -14.36
CA ARG A 157 3.15 10.32 -14.66
C ARG A 157 4.67 10.39 -14.70
N LYS A 158 5.26 11.57 -14.99
CA LYS A 158 6.72 11.74 -14.94
C LYS A 158 7.27 11.64 -13.53
N LEU A 159 6.46 11.96 -12.51
CA LEU A 159 6.85 11.79 -11.12
C LEU A 159 7.27 10.34 -10.84
N ASP A 160 6.46 9.34 -11.24
CA ASP A 160 6.73 7.92 -11.00
C ASP A 160 7.99 7.43 -11.74
N GLU A 161 8.32 8.02 -12.90
CA GLU A 161 9.56 7.72 -13.62
C GLU A 161 10.80 8.30 -12.92
N ILE A 162 10.67 9.47 -12.29
CA ILE A 162 11.76 10.19 -11.62
C ILE A 162 11.97 9.68 -10.19
N PHE A 163 10.89 9.28 -9.51
CA PHE A 163 10.84 8.79 -8.14
C PHE A 163 10.08 7.45 -8.10
N PRO A 164 10.70 6.35 -8.54
CA PRO A 164 10.11 5.02 -8.47
C PRO A 164 10.03 4.49 -7.04
#